data_AF-A0A6P9FEL2-F1
#
_entry.id   AF-A0A6P9FEL2-F1
#
_cell.length_a   1.000
_cell.length_b   1.000
_cell.length_c   1.000
_cell.angle_alpha   90.00
_cell.angle_beta   90.00
_cell.angle_gamma   90.00
#
_symmetry.space_group_name_H-M   'P 1'
#
loop_
_entity.id
_entity.type
_entity.pdbx_description
1 polymer ?
#
loop_
_entity_poly.entity_id
_entity_poly.type
_entity_poly.pdbx_seq_one_letter_code
_entity_poly.pdbx_strand_id
1 'polypeptide(L)'
;MDARGGGRRAGRRRRRRGARSLPPSLPRVLVDYERIKDVGPDRAASEWLLRCGATVRYHGQERWQKDYNHLPTGPLDKYKIQAIDATDSCIMRIGFDHLEGLQHVEKIRLCKCHYIEDDCLERLGKLENLQKSILEMEIISCGNITDRGIIALYHLRNLKYLLLSDLPGVREKENLIRTFKTALPSLELKLDLK
;
A
#
# COMPACT_ATOMS: atom_id res chain seq x y z
N MET A 1 7.35 24.25 72.88
CA MET A 1 5.96 23.92 72.52
C MET A 1 5.77 24.30 71.07
N ASP A 2 5.17 23.38 70.30
CA ASP A 2 4.65 23.52 68.93
C ASP A 2 5.64 23.73 67.77
N ALA A 3 5.54 23.07 66.61
CA ALA A 3 4.70 21.98 66.15
C ALA A 3 5.39 21.29 64.96
N ARG A 4 4.95 20.05 64.71
CA ARG A 4 5.32 19.12 63.65
C ARG A 4 5.01 19.68 62.27
N GLY A 5 5.73 19.21 61.24
CA GLY A 5 5.31 19.44 59.85
C GLY A 5 6.20 18.82 58.79
N GLY A 6 6.31 17.49 58.78
CA GLY A 6 7.00 16.78 57.70
C GLY A 6 6.10 16.59 56.47
N GLY A 7 6.72 16.54 55.30
CA GLY A 7 6.36 15.53 54.32
C GLY A 7 5.94 15.96 52.90
N ARG A 8 6.67 15.35 51.95
CA ARG A 8 6.22 14.73 50.69
C ARG A 8 6.33 15.56 49.42
N ARG A 9 7.45 15.29 48.72
CA ARG A 9 7.66 15.50 47.28
C ARG A 9 6.59 14.73 46.48
N ALA A 10 5.74 15.45 45.75
CA ALA A 10 4.82 14.87 44.80
C ALA A 10 5.56 14.48 43.50
N GLY A 11 5.78 13.19 43.30
CA GLY A 11 6.25 12.63 42.04
C GLY A 11 5.23 12.85 40.93
N ARG A 12 5.66 13.51 39.84
CA ARG A 12 4.88 13.64 38.61
C ARG A 12 4.66 12.26 37.97
N ARG A 13 3.55 11.60 38.31
CA ARG A 13 3.05 10.43 37.56
C ARG A 13 2.62 10.89 36.17
N ARG A 14 3.47 10.64 35.16
CA ARG A 14 3.05 10.66 33.76
C ARG A 14 1.92 9.64 33.59
N ARG A 15 0.70 10.13 33.39
CA ARG A 15 -0.45 9.29 33.01
C ARG A 15 -0.09 8.59 31.70
N ARG A 16 0.16 7.29 31.75
CA ARG A 16 0.13 6.43 30.55
C ARG A 16 -1.25 6.59 29.95
N ARG A 17 -1.35 7.18 28.75
CA ARG A 17 -2.59 7.15 27.97
C ARG A 17 -2.89 5.66 27.73
N GLY A 18 -3.99 5.19 28.31
CA GLY A 18 -4.46 3.82 28.12
C GLY A 18 -4.63 3.55 26.63
N ALA A 19 -4.23 2.34 26.22
CA ALA A 19 -4.58 1.79 24.92
C ALA A 19 -6.09 1.91 24.78
N ARG A 20 -6.56 2.79 23.87
CA ARG A 20 -7.96 2.80 23.48
C ARG A 20 -8.19 1.49 22.74
N SER A 21 -9.06 0.66 23.31
CA SER A 21 -9.63 -0.49 22.63
C SER A 21 -10.21 -0.02 21.29
N LEU A 22 -9.75 -0.64 20.20
CA LEU A 22 -10.26 -0.43 18.84
C LEU A 22 -11.79 -0.64 18.82
N PRO A 23 -12.57 0.19 18.11
CA PRO A 23 -13.99 -0.04 17.94
C PRO A 23 -14.26 -1.32 17.12
N PRO A 24 -15.41 -1.98 17.30
CA PRO A 24 -15.72 -3.25 16.63
C PRO A 24 -16.04 -3.04 15.14
N SER A 25 -15.28 -3.76 14.31
CA SER A 25 -15.52 -4.17 12.91
C SER A 25 -16.07 -3.13 11.92
N LEU A 26 -15.21 -2.19 11.51
CA LEU A 26 -15.17 -1.85 10.08
C LEU A 26 -14.70 -3.10 9.31
N PRO A 27 -15.24 -3.40 8.10
CA PRO A 27 -14.70 -4.44 7.24
C PRO A 27 -13.18 -4.28 7.18
N ARG A 28 -12.42 -5.38 7.28
CA ARG A 28 -10.93 -5.37 7.35
C ARG A 28 -10.23 -4.56 6.24
N VAL A 29 -10.99 -4.19 5.22
CA VAL A 29 -10.55 -3.51 3.99
C VAL A 29 -10.88 -1.99 4.00
N LEU A 30 -11.81 -1.50 4.83
CA LEU A 30 -12.13 -0.06 4.87
C LEU A 30 -11.02 0.76 5.54
N VAL A 31 -10.83 1.98 5.04
CA VAL A 31 -9.86 2.92 5.61
C VAL A 31 -10.33 3.44 6.96
N ASP A 32 -9.47 3.29 7.97
CA ASP A 32 -9.61 3.95 9.26
C ASP A 32 -8.74 5.22 9.27
N TYR A 33 -9.37 6.37 8.99
CA TYR A 33 -8.69 7.67 8.96
C TYR A 33 -8.18 8.11 10.34
N GLU A 34 -8.79 7.67 11.44
CA GLU A 34 -8.28 7.94 12.77
C GLU A 34 -7.01 7.12 13.02
N ARG A 35 -6.96 5.87 12.52
CA ARG A 35 -5.73 5.08 12.53
C ARG A 35 -4.61 5.76 11.74
N ILE A 36 -4.89 6.29 10.55
CA ILE A 36 -3.89 7.03 9.75
C ILE A 36 -3.33 8.22 10.55
N LYS A 37 -4.18 8.98 11.25
CA LYS A 37 -3.72 10.10 12.10
C LYS A 37 -2.85 9.63 13.27
N ASP A 38 -3.17 8.48 13.87
CA ASP A 38 -2.46 7.97 15.05
C ASP A 38 -1.09 7.37 14.73
N VAL A 39 -0.96 6.66 13.60
CA VAL A 39 0.26 5.89 13.28
C VAL A 39 0.97 6.30 12.00
N GLY A 40 0.37 7.18 11.22
CA GLY A 40 0.85 7.59 9.90
C GLY A 40 0.37 6.67 8.77
N PRO A 41 0.44 7.15 7.51
CA PRO A 41 -0.09 6.44 6.36
C PRO A 41 0.63 5.12 6.07
N ASP A 42 1.97 5.10 6.13
CA ASP A 42 2.77 3.89 5.86
C ASP A 42 2.43 2.76 6.83
N ARG A 43 2.24 3.07 8.11
CA ARG A 43 1.89 2.08 9.11
C ARG A 43 0.46 1.57 8.92
N ALA A 44 -0.51 2.47 8.69
CA ALA A 44 -1.89 2.08 8.44
C ALA A 44 -2.02 1.22 7.16
N ALA A 45 -1.34 1.60 6.08
CA ALA A 45 -1.29 0.82 4.85
C ALA A 45 -0.62 -0.54 5.04
N SER A 46 0.48 -0.61 5.82
CA SER A 46 1.11 -1.90 6.18
C SER A 46 0.13 -2.82 6.91
N GLU A 47 -0.62 -2.28 7.87
CA GLU A 47 -1.62 -3.02 8.64
C GLU A 47 -2.73 -3.57 7.74
N TRP A 48 -3.25 -2.75 6.82
CA TRP A 48 -4.23 -3.17 5.81
C TRP A 48 -3.69 -4.25 4.89
N LEU A 49 -2.54 -4.03 4.27
CA LEU A 49 -1.91 -4.96 3.32
C LEU A 49 -1.69 -6.33 3.96
N LEU A 50 -1.08 -6.38 5.15
CA LEU A 50 -0.80 -7.65 5.83
C LEU A 50 -2.07 -8.38 6.30
N ARG A 51 -3.12 -7.65 6.70
CA ARG A 51 -4.42 -8.27 7.01
C ARG A 51 -5.12 -8.84 5.79
N CYS A 52 -4.83 -8.30 4.61
CA CYS A 52 -5.31 -8.78 3.32
C CYS A 52 -4.40 -9.85 2.69
N GLY A 53 -3.38 -10.34 3.41
CA GLY A 53 -2.46 -11.37 2.91
C GLY A 53 -1.35 -10.85 1.99
N ALA A 54 -1.26 -9.54 1.79
CA ALA A 54 -0.12 -8.93 1.10
C ALA A 54 1.07 -8.74 2.05
N THR A 55 2.21 -8.41 1.49
CA THR A 55 3.46 -8.17 2.22
C THR A 55 4.07 -6.86 1.79
N VAL A 56 4.84 -6.23 2.67
CA VAL A 56 5.51 -4.95 2.39
C VAL A 56 6.97 -5.00 2.74
N ARG A 57 7.78 -4.21 2.06
CA ARG A 57 9.18 -3.98 2.41
C ARG A 57 9.42 -2.49 2.58
N TYR A 58 10.14 -2.14 3.63
CA TYR A 58 10.46 -0.75 3.95
C TYR A 58 11.76 -0.30 3.30
N HIS A 59 11.87 1.00 3.06
CA HIS A 59 13.09 1.64 2.58
C HIS A 59 14.27 1.33 3.52
N GLY A 60 15.44 1.03 2.95
CA GLY A 60 16.63 0.63 3.69
C GLY A 60 16.54 -0.74 4.38
N GLN A 61 15.53 -1.57 4.06
CA GLN A 61 15.42 -2.94 4.56
C GLN A 61 15.38 -3.98 3.43
N GLU A 62 16.11 -5.06 3.63
CA GLU A 62 16.03 -6.26 2.78
C GLU A 62 14.86 -7.17 3.17
N ARG A 63 14.52 -7.20 4.47
CA ARG A 63 13.48 -8.09 5.01
C ARG A 63 12.07 -7.59 4.68
N TRP A 64 11.25 -8.51 4.19
CA TRP A 64 9.81 -8.31 3.98
C TRP A 64 9.01 -8.52 5.28
N GLN A 65 8.01 -7.69 5.48
CA GLN A 65 7.01 -7.80 6.52
C GLN A 65 5.85 -8.66 5.99
N LYS A 66 5.71 -9.86 6.56
CA LYS A 66 4.71 -10.85 6.14
C LYS A 66 3.71 -11.22 7.24
N ASP A 67 4.08 -10.99 8.49
CA ASP A 67 3.24 -11.27 9.65
C ASP A 67 2.84 -9.97 10.32
N TYR A 68 1.53 -9.75 10.39
CA TYR A 68 0.91 -8.57 10.99
C TYR A 68 1.40 -8.33 12.42
N ASN A 69 1.57 -9.39 13.22
CA ASN A 69 1.97 -9.29 14.62
C ASN A 69 3.44 -8.87 14.79
N HIS A 70 4.23 -8.99 13.73
CA HIS A 70 5.65 -8.61 13.70
C HIS A 70 5.90 -7.23 13.07
N LEU A 71 4.85 -6.47 12.75
CA LEU A 71 5.01 -5.10 12.27
C LEU A 71 5.77 -4.24 13.30
N PRO A 72 6.78 -3.48 12.88
CA PRO A 72 7.68 -2.81 13.80
C PRO A 72 6.96 -1.73 14.61
N THR A 73 7.14 -1.72 15.93
CA THR A 73 6.55 -0.74 16.87
C THR A 73 7.49 0.43 17.18
N GLY A 74 8.49 0.65 16.32
CA GLY A 74 9.50 1.70 16.47
C GLY A 74 8.94 3.12 16.37
N PRO A 75 9.82 4.13 16.26
CA PRO A 75 9.40 5.53 16.18
C PRO A 75 8.32 5.75 15.11
N LEU A 76 7.34 6.60 15.44
CA LEU A 76 6.28 6.98 14.51
C LEU A 76 6.90 7.48 13.21
N ASP A 77 6.28 7.08 12.10
CA ASP A 77 6.62 7.52 10.75
C ASP A 77 8.03 7.15 10.25
N LYS A 78 8.78 6.33 11.00
CA LYS A 78 10.15 5.91 10.61
C LYS A 78 10.19 5.01 9.39
N TYR A 79 9.23 4.10 9.27
CA TYR A 79 9.24 3.05 8.26
C TYR A 79 8.38 3.46 7.07
N LYS A 80 9.03 3.63 5.91
CA LYS A 80 8.38 4.03 4.65
C LYS A 80 8.28 2.85 3.72
N ILE A 81 7.08 2.55 3.22
CA ILE A 81 6.85 1.43 2.29
C ILE A 81 7.59 1.75 0.99
N GLN A 82 8.49 0.86 0.58
CA GLN A 82 9.20 0.92 -0.70
C GLN A 82 8.61 -0.06 -1.71
N ALA A 83 8.23 -1.26 -1.26
CA ALA A 83 7.70 -2.30 -2.14
C ALA A 83 6.49 -3.00 -1.51
N ILE A 84 5.53 -3.33 -2.35
CA ILE A 84 4.32 -4.07 -2.01
C ILE A 84 4.28 -5.33 -2.87
N ASP A 85 4.09 -6.49 -2.24
CA ASP A 85 3.82 -7.75 -2.91
C ASP A 85 2.49 -8.30 -2.38
N ALA A 86 1.44 -8.14 -3.20
CA ALA A 86 0.12 -8.68 -2.97
C ALA A 86 -0.02 -9.95 -3.82
N THR A 87 0.57 -11.04 -3.36
CA THR A 87 0.37 -12.38 -3.92
C THR A 87 -0.71 -13.13 -3.13
N ASP A 88 -1.70 -13.71 -3.82
CA ASP A 88 -2.85 -14.41 -3.20
C ASP A 88 -3.62 -13.52 -2.18
N SER A 89 -3.70 -12.21 -2.47
CA SER A 89 -4.24 -11.21 -1.57
C SER A 89 -5.72 -10.91 -1.84
N CYS A 90 -6.46 -10.59 -0.78
CA CYS A 90 -7.85 -10.14 -0.86
C CYS A 90 -8.02 -8.60 -0.93
N ILE A 91 -6.97 -7.86 -1.31
CA ILE A 91 -7.11 -6.42 -1.56
C ILE A 91 -8.08 -6.14 -2.71
N MET A 92 -8.83 -5.04 -2.57
CA MET A 92 -9.84 -4.61 -3.54
C MET A 92 -10.04 -3.10 -3.43
N ARG A 93 -10.79 -2.52 -4.37
CA ARG A 93 -10.95 -1.07 -4.60
C ARG A 93 -11.04 -0.22 -3.35
N ILE A 94 -11.93 -0.56 -2.41
CA ILE A 94 -12.20 0.24 -1.20
C ILE A 94 -10.99 0.41 -0.27
N GLY A 95 -9.99 -0.47 -0.35
CA GLY A 95 -8.80 -0.40 0.48
C GLY A 95 -7.68 0.46 -0.12
N PHE A 96 -7.74 0.78 -1.42
CA PHE A 96 -6.67 1.49 -2.12
C PHE A 96 -6.49 2.92 -1.63
N ASP A 97 -7.48 3.48 -0.95
CA ASP A 97 -7.43 4.80 -0.31
C ASP A 97 -6.38 4.85 0.82
N HIS A 98 -5.95 3.70 1.37
CA HIS A 98 -4.77 3.64 2.26
C HIS A 98 -3.47 4.07 1.55
N LEU A 99 -3.41 4.02 0.22
CA LEU A 99 -2.21 4.34 -0.55
C LEU A 99 -2.03 5.85 -0.77
N GLU A 100 -3.04 6.68 -0.52
CA GLU A 100 -3.03 8.12 -0.81
C GLU A 100 -1.93 8.90 -0.06
N GLY A 101 -1.57 8.45 1.14
CA GLY A 101 -0.52 9.07 1.95
C GLY A 101 0.90 8.59 1.66
N LEU A 102 1.11 7.58 0.82
CA LEU A 102 2.41 6.92 0.67
C LEU A 102 3.32 7.63 -0.33
N GLN A 103 4.45 8.17 0.12
CA GLN A 103 5.31 9.01 -0.73
C GLN A 103 6.47 8.26 -1.41
N HIS A 104 6.74 7.01 -1.01
CA HIS A 104 7.99 6.31 -1.32
C HIS A 104 7.80 4.93 -1.94
N VAL A 105 6.59 4.61 -2.41
CA VAL A 105 6.31 3.29 -3.01
C VAL A 105 6.90 3.25 -4.41
N GLU A 106 7.92 2.41 -4.59
CA GLU A 106 8.64 2.25 -5.85
C GLU A 106 8.19 1.01 -6.61
N LYS A 107 7.75 -0.04 -5.90
CA LYS A 107 7.42 -1.34 -6.51
C LYS A 107 6.07 -1.87 -6.06
N ILE A 108 5.23 -2.30 -6.99
CA ILE A 108 3.96 -2.97 -6.69
C ILE A 108 3.83 -4.25 -7.51
N ARG A 109 3.68 -5.39 -6.83
CA ARG A 109 3.32 -6.67 -7.44
C ARG A 109 1.90 -7.07 -7.04
N LEU A 110 1.06 -7.30 -8.04
CA LEU A 110 -0.30 -7.84 -7.90
C LEU A 110 -0.32 -9.21 -8.57
N CYS A 111 -0.42 -10.27 -7.78
CA CYS A 111 -0.32 -11.64 -8.28
C CYS A 111 -1.45 -12.50 -7.71
N LYS A 112 -2.29 -13.08 -8.56
CA LYS A 112 -3.46 -13.88 -8.13
C LYS A 112 -4.39 -13.11 -7.18
N CYS A 113 -4.51 -11.80 -7.37
CA CYS A 113 -5.48 -10.97 -6.64
C CYS A 113 -6.85 -11.05 -7.32
N HIS A 114 -7.69 -11.99 -6.88
CA HIS A 114 -8.98 -12.27 -7.52
C HIS A 114 -10.06 -11.17 -7.37
N TYR A 115 -9.86 -10.21 -6.46
CA TYR A 115 -10.82 -9.14 -6.18
C TYR A 115 -10.41 -7.77 -6.77
N ILE A 116 -9.28 -7.72 -7.49
CA ILE A 116 -8.85 -6.50 -8.18
C ILE A 116 -9.54 -6.44 -9.54
N GLU A 117 -10.09 -5.27 -9.86
CA GLU A 117 -10.77 -4.93 -11.10
C GLU A 117 -10.17 -3.65 -11.69
N ASP A 118 -10.58 -3.27 -12.91
CA ASP A 118 -10.08 -2.08 -13.61
C ASP A 118 -10.14 -0.80 -12.76
N ASP A 119 -11.22 -0.61 -12.00
CA ASP A 119 -11.41 0.53 -11.10
C ASP A 119 -10.29 0.66 -10.04
N CYS A 120 -9.66 -0.45 -9.65
CA CYS A 120 -8.53 -0.44 -8.72
C CYS A 120 -7.29 0.17 -9.38
N LEU A 121 -7.00 -0.21 -10.63
CA LEU A 121 -5.88 0.32 -11.40
C LEU A 121 -6.12 1.79 -11.79
N GLU A 122 -7.36 2.15 -12.11
CA GLU A 122 -7.75 3.55 -12.31
C GLU A 122 -7.54 4.39 -11.05
N ARG A 123 -7.88 3.86 -9.86
CA ARG A 123 -7.61 4.57 -8.61
C ARG A 123 -6.11 4.74 -8.39
N LEU A 124 -5.29 3.70 -8.61
CA LEU A 124 -3.82 3.83 -8.54
C LEU A 124 -3.30 4.91 -9.48
N GLY A 125 -3.77 4.91 -10.74
CA GLY A 125 -3.38 5.89 -11.75
C GLY A 125 -3.72 7.33 -11.37
N LYS A 126 -4.75 7.56 -10.53
CA LYS A 126 -5.16 8.90 -10.07
C LYS A 126 -4.41 9.40 -8.83
N LEU A 127 -3.69 8.54 -8.11
CA LEU A 127 -2.96 8.92 -6.91
C LEU A 127 -1.64 9.63 -7.27
N GLU A 128 -1.61 10.96 -7.14
CA GLU A 128 -0.44 11.78 -7.53
C GLU A 128 0.86 11.37 -6.84
N ASN A 129 0.78 10.93 -5.60
CA ASN A 129 1.93 10.44 -4.82
C ASN A 129 2.53 9.18 -5.47
N LEU A 130 1.69 8.28 -5.99
CA LEU A 130 2.13 7.07 -6.69
C LEU A 130 2.62 7.37 -8.10
N GLN A 131 1.99 8.30 -8.82
CA GLN A 131 2.48 8.75 -10.14
C GLN A 131 3.91 9.29 -10.07
N LYS A 132 4.32 9.85 -8.92
CA LYS A 132 5.66 10.39 -8.68
C LYS A 132 6.67 9.33 -8.20
N SER A 133 6.22 8.24 -7.58
CA SER A 133 7.11 7.32 -6.86
C SER A 133 7.26 5.93 -7.50
N ILE A 134 6.22 5.41 -8.17
CA ILE A 134 6.26 4.05 -8.72
C ILE A 134 7.24 3.97 -9.89
N LEU A 135 8.11 2.96 -9.83
CA LEU A 135 9.13 2.63 -10.82
C LEU A 135 8.89 1.27 -11.46
N GLU A 136 8.37 0.28 -10.72
CA GLU A 136 8.15 -1.08 -11.21
C GLU A 136 6.77 -1.58 -10.81
N MET A 137 6.06 -2.18 -11.76
CA MET A 137 4.76 -2.79 -11.50
C MET A 137 4.63 -4.14 -12.20
N GLU A 138 4.05 -5.11 -11.50
CA GLU A 138 3.78 -6.44 -12.04
C GLU A 138 2.32 -6.81 -11.77
N ILE A 139 1.61 -7.26 -12.81
CA ILE A 139 0.21 -7.69 -12.73
C ILE A 139 0.10 -9.08 -13.35
N ILE A 140 -0.19 -10.07 -12.51
CA ILE A 140 -0.03 -11.49 -12.84
C ILE A 140 -1.27 -12.26 -12.39
N SER A 141 -1.91 -12.99 -13.29
CA SER A 141 -3.06 -13.85 -12.96
C SER A 141 -4.21 -13.12 -12.24
N CYS A 142 -4.42 -11.84 -12.55
CA CYS A 142 -5.53 -11.03 -12.06
C CYS A 142 -6.68 -11.07 -13.07
N GLY A 143 -7.56 -12.07 -12.94
CA GLY A 143 -8.54 -12.45 -13.97
C GLY A 143 -9.60 -11.41 -14.36
N ASN A 144 -9.88 -10.42 -13.49
CA ASN A 144 -10.88 -9.38 -13.75
C ASN A 144 -10.29 -8.09 -14.35
N ILE A 145 -8.97 -8.05 -14.58
CA ILE A 145 -8.31 -6.91 -15.24
C ILE A 145 -8.45 -7.02 -16.74
N THR A 146 -8.83 -5.92 -17.37
CA THR A 146 -8.96 -5.77 -18.82
C THR A 146 -8.02 -4.70 -19.38
N ASP A 147 -8.02 -4.51 -20.69
CA ASP A 147 -7.28 -3.44 -21.37
C ASP A 147 -7.56 -2.05 -20.75
N ARG A 148 -8.79 -1.80 -20.30
CA ARG A 148 -9.20 -0.53 -19.67
C ARG A 148 -8.39 -0.23 -18.42
N GLY A 149 -8.30 -1.18 -17.49
CA GLY A 149 -7.55 -1.01 -16.24
C GLY A 149 -6.05 -0.84 -16.49
N ILE A 150 -5.51 -1.60 -17.44
CA ILE A 150 -4.10 -1.50 -17.82
C ILE A 150 -3.78 -0.13 -18.42
N ILE A 151 -4.61 0.38 -19.34
CA ILE A 151 -4.40 1.70 -19.95
C ILE A 151 -4.28 2.78 -18.87
N ALA A 152 -5.10 2.73 -17.80
CA ALA A 152 -5.05 3.74 -16.74
C ALA A 152 -3.68 3.90 -16.06
N LEU A 153 -2.77 2.92 -16.19
CA LEU A 153 -1.42 2.98 -15.66
C LEU A 153 -0.49 3.95 -16.42
N TYR A 154 -0.87 4.47 -17.60
CA TYR A 154 -0.05 5.47 -18.30
C TYR A 154 0.18 6.75 -17.47
N HIS A 155 -0.69 7.02 -16.48
CA HIS A 155 -0.52 8.15 -15.56
C HIS A 155 0.69 7.99 -14.64
N LEU A 156 1.21 6.77 -14.46
CA LEU A 156 2.42 6.48 -13.70
C LEU A 156 3.67 6.88 -14.49
N ARG A 157 3.86 8.20 -14.66
CA ARG A 157 4.89 8.81 -15.52
C ARG A 157 6.34 8.42 -15.25
N ASN A 158 6.64 7.90 -14.06
CA ASN A 158 7.97 7.44 -13.67
C ASN A 158 8.16 5.92 -13.76
N LEU A 159 7.13 5.19 -14.22
CA LEU A 159 7.17 3.74 -14.38
C LEU A 159 8.23 3.37 -15.42
N LYS A 160 9.18 2.54 -15.01
CA LYS A 160 10.31 2.04 -15.82
C LYS A 160 10.12 0.61 -16.25
N TYR A 161 9.38 -0.18 -15.47
CA TYR A 161 9.12 -1.59 -15.75
C TYR A 161 7.65 -1.92 -15.52
N LEU A 162 7.02 -2.57 -16.51
CA LEU A 162 5.67 -3.12 -16.38
C LEU A 162 5.65 -4.56 -16.92
N LEU A 163 5.32 -5.51 -16.06
CA LEU A 163 5.05 -6.90 -16.42
C LEU A 163 3.55 -7.17 -16.38
N LEU A 164 2.99 -7.63 -17.50
CA LEU A 164 1.62 -8.14 -17.60
C LEU A 164 1.68 -9.62 -17.97
N SER A 165 1.16 -10.49 -17.12
CA SER A 165 1.21 -11.94 -17.33
C SER A 165 -0.11 -12.61 -16.99
N ASP A 166 -0.53 -13.56 -17.82
CA ASP A 166 -1.73 -14.38 -17.56
C ASP A 166 -2.99 -13.54 -17.21
N LEU A 167 -3.27 -12.52 -18.03
CA LEU A 167 -4.44 -11.65 -17.86
C LEU A 167 -5.47 -11.96 -18.98
N PRO A 168 -6.43 -12.87 -18.77
CA PRO A 168 -7.38 -13.30 -19.81
C PRO A 168 -8.34 -12.21 -20.28
N GLY A 169 -8.51 -11.15 -19.49
CA GLY A 169 -9.32 -9.98 -19.86
C GLY A 169 -8.61 -8.97 -20.76
N VAL A 170 -7.28 -9.10 -20.94
CA VAL A 170 -6.49 -8.21 -21.80
C VAL A 170 -6.42 -8.81 -23.20
N ARG A 171 -7.03 -8.13 -24.18
CA ARG A 171 -7.22 -8.65 -25.54
C ARG A 171 -6.50 -7.85 -26.61
N GLU A 172 -6.24 -6.57 -26.38
CA GLU A 172 -5.71 -5.63 -27.38
C GLU A 172 -4.23 -5.27 -27.09
N LYS A 173 -3.34 -6.26 -27.14
CA LYS A 173 -1.92 -6.10 -26.79
C LYS A 173 -1.23 -5.03 -27.63
N GLU A 174 -1.53 -4.97 -28.93
CA GLU A 174 -0.93 -3.99 -29.85
C GLU A 174 -1.32 -2.56 -29.49
N ASN A 175 -2.57 -2.36 -29.05
CA ASN A 175 -3.07 -1.07 -28.59
C ASN A 175 -2.38 -0.65 -27.28
N LEU A 176 -2.20 -1.58 -26.34
CA LEU A 176 -1.44 -1.34 -25.11
C LEU A 176 0.01 -0.93 -25.42
N ILE A 177 0.70 -1.69 -26.27
CA ILE A 177 2.09 -1.39 -26.67
C ILE A 177 2.17 0.02 -27.27
N ARG A 178 1.25 0.37 -28.18
CA ARG A 178 1.23 1.69 -28.82
C ARG A 178 0.96 2.82 -27.83
N THR A 179 0.01 2.61 -26.92
CA THR A 179 -0.35 3.57 -25.85
C THR A 179 0.85 3.83 -24.95
N PHE A 180 1.48 2.77 -24.43
CA PHE A 180 2.63 2.91 -23.54
C PHE A 180 3.88 3.43 -24.23
N LYS A 181 4.16 3.05 -25.48
CA LYS A 181 5.27 3.65 -26.24
C LYS A 181 5.12 5.15 -26.44
N THR A 182 3.88 5.63 -26.57
CA THR A 182 3.59 7.05 -26.75
C THR A 182 3.65 7.80 -25.42
N ALA A 183 3.03 7.26 -24.38
CA ALA A 183 2.93 7.93 -23.08
C ALA A 183 4.21 7.80 -22.23
N LEU A 184 4.86 6.64 -22.26
CA LEU A 184 6.02 6.26 -21.44
C LEU A 184 7.11 5.63 -22.34
N PRO A 185 7.82 6.43 -23.15
CA PRO A 185 8.74 5.92 -24.17
C PRO A 185 9.94 5.15 -23.60
N SER A 186 10.29 5.36 -22.33
CA SER A 186 11.36 4.64 -21.63
C SER A 186 10.88 3.42 -20.85
N LEU A 187 9.59 3.06 -20.93
CA LEU A 187 9.02 1.91 -20.22
C LEU A 187 9.50 0.61 -20.86
N GLU A 188 10.12 -0.25 -20.05
CA GLU A 188 10.28 -1.66 -20.37
C GLU A 188 8.94 -2.38 -20.13
N LEU A 189 8.22 -2.66 -21.21
CA LEU A 189 6.95 -3.38 -21.17
C LEU A 189 7.17 -4.85 -21.54
N LYS A 190 6.93 -5.75 -20.57
CA LYS A 190 6.98 -7.19 -20.76
C LYS A 190 5.56 -7.79 -20.75
N LEU A 191 5.22 -8.53 -21.80
CA LEU A 191 3.90 -9.11 -21.99
C LEU A 191 3.99 -10.63 -22.13
N ASP A 192 3.52 -11.34 -21.11
CA ASP A 192 3.38 -12.80 -21.08
C ASP A 192 1.87 -13.14 -21.14
N LEU A 193 1.21 -12.64 -22.20
CA LEU A 193 -0.24 -12.74 -22.41
C LEU A 193 -0.55 -13.70 -23.56
N LYS A 194 -1.65 -14.48 -23.46
CA LYS A 194 -2.12 -15.41 -24.51
C LYS A 194 -2.62 -14.68 -25.74
#